data_AF-A0AAV0WW81-F1
#
_entry.id   AF-A0AAV0WW81-F1
#
_cell.length_a   1.000
_cell.length_b   1.000
_cell.length_c   1.000
_cell.angle_alpha   90.00
_cell.angle_beta   90.00
_cell.angle_gamma   90.00
#
_symmetry.space_group_name_H-M   'P 1'
#
loop_
_entity.id
_entity.type
_entity.pdbx_description
1 polymer ?
#
loop_
_entity_poly.entity_id
_entity_poly.type
_entity_poly.pdbx_seq_one_letter_code
_entity_poly.pdbx_strand_id
1 'polypeptide(L)'
;MLPNFSPVVQTLFGTLFTWGLTAIGSSLILVFSGTQRKLLDGSLGFSSGVMIAASYWSLLAPAIELAGQDSTYGNDGQFSFIPALVGFVFGAFFVYLSDLVISLYEMDVLNILIPEANQCSKKKFKCDSDTERTYYKDNQQSIGITDEISDARQRCYKSTHPPPEYTEIECDNDVKACSWKRILLLIIAITVHNIPEGLAVGIAFGAVDSSPSSTFNSARNLAMGIGIQNFPEGLAVSLPLQAAGCSKWKSFWYGQLSGMVEPIAGLVGIFAVSFIKPLLPYALAFAAGAMIYVVVNDIIPESNSSGNGKLASWCCIVGFVVMMSLDVGLG
;
A
#
# COMPACT_ATOMS: atom_id res chain seq x y z
N MET A 1 1.59 -18.98 -15.05
CA MET A 1 0.73 -19.83 -14.20
C MET A 1 0.03 -20.84 -15.07
N LEU A 2 0.79 -21.74 -15.67
CA LEU A 2 0.29 -22.75 -16.60
C LEU A 2 0.82 -24.10 -16.14
N PRO A 3 0.02 -25.19 -16.14
CA PRO A 3 0.50 -26.48 -15.67
C PRO A 3 1.74 -26.95 -16.46
N ASN A 4 2.61 -27.72 -15.80
CA ASN A 4 3.80 -28.37 -16.38
C ASN A 4 5.01 -27.47 -16.71
N PHE A 5 5.05 -26.22 -16.22
CA PHE A 5 6.26 -25.39 -16.26
C PHE A 5 7.07 -25.50 -14.98
N SER A 6 8.39 -25.27 -15.07
CA SER A 6 9.29 -25.29 -13.91
C SER A 6 8.89 -24.24 -12.87
N PRO A 7 9.16 -24.47 -11.57
CA PRO A 7 8.86 -23.50 -10.51
C PRO A 7 9.36 -22.09 -10.81
N VAL A 8 10.57 -21.96 -11.38
CA VAL A 8 11.16 -20.66 -11.77
C VAL A 8 10.29 -19.93 -12.81
N VAL A 9 9.81 -20.66 -13.83
CA VAL A 9 8.94 -20.08 -14.85
C VAL A 9 7.55 -19.75 -14.28
N GLN A 10 7.04 -20.53 -13.32
CA GLN A 10 5.80 -20.19 -12.63
C GLN A 10 5.94 -18.92 -11.80
N THR A 11 7.03 -18.78 -11.05
CA THR A 11 7.35 -17.59 -10.28
C THR A 11 7.44 -16.37 -11.18
N LEU A 12 8.13 -16.46 -12.32
CA LEU A 12 8.18 -15.38 -13.30
C LEU A 12 6.80 -15.04 -13.84
N PHE A 13 5.99 -16.03 -14.22
CA PHE A 13 4.63 -15.73 -14.68
C PHE A 13 3.74 -15.15 -13.60
N GLY A 14 3.84 -15.63 -12.36
CA GLY A 14 3.07 -15.11 -11.23
C GLY A 14 3.46 -13.67 -10.94
N THR A 15 4.75 -13.39 -10.79
CA THR A 15 5.23 -12.03 -10.45
C THR A 15 5.12 -11.03 -11.59
N LEU A 16 5.24 -11.46 -12.86
CA LEU A 16 4.94 -10.60 -14.01
C LEU A 16 3.45 -10.32 -14.13
N PHE A 17 2.60 -11.28 -13.71
CA PHE A 17 1.16 -11.06 -13.64
C PHE A 17 0.80 -10.03 -12.56
N THR A 18 1.34 -10.18 -11.35
CA THR A 18 1.08 -9.23 -10.24
C THR A 18 1.58 -7.83 -10.58
N TRP A 19 2.84 -7.70 -11.02
CA TRP A 19 3.39 -6.42 -11.52
C TRP A 19 2.59 -5.87 -12.70
N GLY A 20 2.15 -6.74 -13.60
CA GLY A 20 1.32 -6.37 -14.75
C GLY A 20 0.01 -5.73 -14.31
N LEU A 21 -0.63 -6.23 -13.24
CA LEU A 21 -1.82 -5.61 -12.68
C LEU A 21 -1.51 -4.26 -12.01
N THR A 22 -0.37 -4.10 -11.33
CA THR A 22 0.13 -2.79 -10.86
C THR A 22 0.27 -1.80 -12.02
N ALA A 23 0.88 -2.24 -13.12
CA ALA A 23 1.08 -1.42 -14.30
C ALA A 23 -0.25 -1.04 -14.97
N ILE A 24 -1.19 -1.97 -15.07
CA ILE A 24 -2.54 -1.69 -15.62
C ILE A 24 -3.28 -0.70 -14.71
N GLY A 25 -3.25 -0.91 -13.39
CA GLY A 25 -3.80 0.03 -12.42
C GLY A 25 -3.22 1.43 -12.60
N SER A 26 -1.90 1.55 -12.60
CA SER A 26 -1.19 2.80 -12.88
C SER A 26 -1.62 3.45 -14.20
N SER A 27 -1.81 2.66 -15.27
CA SER A 27 -2.18 3.15 -16.60
C SER A 27 -3.55 3.85 -16.66
N LEU A 28 -4.45 3.57 -15.71
CA LEU A 28 -5.76 4.22 -15.65
C LEU A 28 -5.65 5.75 -15.51
N ILE A 29 -4.53 6.27 -14.99
CA ILE A 29 -4.26 7.71 -14.91
C ILE A 29 -4.15 8.40 -16.28
N LEU A 30 -3.91 7.61 -17.34
CA LEU A 30 -3.86 8.12 -18.71
C LEU A 30 -5.26 8.52 -19.19
N VAL A 31 -6.27 7.77 -18.78
CA VAL A 31 -7.70 7.96 -19.13
C VAL A 31 -8.41 8.82 -18.09
N PHE A 32 -8.26 8.49 -16.81
CA PHE A 32 -8.90 9.17 -15.67
C PHE A 32 -7.98 10.24 -15.09
N SER A 33 -8.57 11.35 -14.66
CA SER A 33 -7.85 12.44 -13.98
C SER A 33 -7.87 12.26 -12.45
N GLY A 34 -6.76 12.61 -11.81
CA GLY A 34 -6.48 12.55 -10.37
C GLY A 34 -7.34 13.45 -9.50
N THR A 35 -8.24 14.20 -10.12
CA THR A 35 -9.33 14.93 -9.45
C THR A 35 -10.43 14.00 -8.91
N GLN A 36 -10.51 12.74 -9.35
CA GLN A 36 -11.54 11.80 -8.92
C GLN A 36 -11.25 11.15 -7.56
N ARG A 37 -11.29 11.94 -6.48
CA ARG A 37 -10.97 11.45 -5.11
C ARG A 37 -11.82 10.26 -4.67
N LYS A 38 -13.08 10.17 -5.10
CA LYS A 38 -13.96 9.01 -4.87
C LYS A 38 -13.40 7.71 -5.43
N LEU A 39 -12.76 7.76 -6.60
CA LEU A 39 -12.19 6.59 -7.26
C LEU A 39 -10.94 6.11 -6.51
N LEU A 40 -10.11 7.05 -6.03
CA LEU A 40 -8.94 6.75 -5.19
C LEU A 40 -9.35 6.13 -3.85
N ASP A 41 -10.27 6.76 -3.13
CA ASP A 41 -10.71 6.27 -1.81
C ASP A 41 -11.41 4.90 -1.95
N GLY A 42 -12.20 4.71 -3.01
CA GLY A 42 -12.81 3.42 -3.33
C GLY A 42 -11.78 2.35 -3.69
N SER A 43 -10.76 2.67 -4.49
CA SER A 43 -9.71 1.70 -4.86
C SER A 43 -8.87 1.31 -3.65
N LEU A 44 -8.46 2.27 -2.82
CA LEU A 44 -7.73 2.01 -1.57
C LEU A 44 -8.53 1.14 -0.61
N GLY A 45 -9.82 1.46 -0.42
CA GLY A 45 -10.73 0.64 0.38
C GLY A 45 -10.81 -0.79 -0.13
N PHE A 46 -11.01 -0.98 -1.44
CA PHE A 46 -11.01 -2.30 -2.06
C PHE A 46 -9.69 -3.06 -1.82
N SER A 47 -8.54 -2.39 -1.99
CA SER A 47 -7.21 -2.97 -1.71
C SER A 47 -7.11 -3.46 -0.27
N SER A 48 -7.49 -2.62 0.71
CA SER A 48 -7.49 -3.02 2.13
C SER A 48 -8.29 -4.30 2.37
N GLY A 49 -9.46 -4.43 1.73
CA GLY A 49 -10.30 -5.61 1.84
C GLY A 49 -9.62 -6.87 1.34
N VAL A 50 -9.02 -6.80 0.15
CA VAL A 50 -8.27 -7.91 -0.45
C VAL A 50 -7.08 -8.29 0.44
N MET A 51 -6.29 -7.32 0.90
CA MET A 51 -5.13 -7.53 1.76
C MET A 51 -5.48 -8.18 3.09
N ILE A 52 -6.57 -7.76 3.75
CA ILE A 52 -7.02 -8.37 5.01
C ILE A 52 -7.40 -9.84 4.79
N ALA A 53 -8.15 -10.13 3.73
CA ALA A 53 -8.53 -11.51 3.41
C ALA A 53 -7.29 -12.36 3.06
N ALA A 54 -6.43 -11.88 2.17
CA ALA A 54 -5.20 -12.58 1.77
C ALA A 54 -4.27 -12.86 2.96
N SER A 55 -4.17 -11.91 3.90
CA SER A 55 -3.40 -12.08 5.14
C SER A 55 -3.83 -13.31 5.95
N TYR A 56 -5.13 -13.60 6.00
CA TYR A 56 -5.61 -14.79 6.71
C TYR A 56 -5.55 -16.05 5.84
N TRP A 57 -6.26 -16.07 4.70
CA TRP A 57 -6.47 -17.30 3.93
C TRP A 57 -5.23 -17.74 3.14
N SER A 58 -4.48 -16.79 2.59
CA SER A 58 -3.37 -17.12 1.69
C SER A 58 -2.01 -17.10 2.38
N LEU A 59 -1.92 -16.56 3.61
CA LEU A 59 -0.67 -16.44 4.37
C LEU A 59 -0.76 -17.12 5.75
N LEU A 60 -1.63 -16.65 6.64
CA LEU A 60 -1.65 -17.11 8.03
C LEU A 60 -2.18 -18.54 8.19
N ALA A 61 -3.26 -18.90 7.49
CA ALA A 61 -3.83 -20.25 7.54
C ALA A 61 -2.83 -21.30 6.99
N PRO A 62 -2.20 -21.10 5.81
CA PRO A 62 -1.14 -21.99 5.32
C PRO A 62 0.08 -22.04 6.26
N ALA A 63 0.45 -20.92 6.90
CA ALA A 63 1.55 -20.91 7.88
C ALA A 63 1.26 -21.83 9.07
N ILE A 64 0.05 -21.76 9.63
CA ILE A 64 -0.38 -22.62 10.75
C ILE A 64 -0.42 -24.08 10.32
N GLU A 65 -0.92 -24.37 9.13
CA GLU A 65 -1.01 -25.73 8.61
C GLU A 65 0.36 -26.36 8.36
N LEU A 66 1.29 -25.60 7.77
CA LEU A 66 2.68 -26.05 7.57
C LEU A 66 3.38 -26.31 8.90
N ALA A 67 3.16 -25.46 9.91
CA ALA A 67 3.65 -25.71 11.26
C ALA A 67 2.95 -26.90 11.95
N GLY A 68 1.74 -27.26 11.54
CA GLY A 68 0.99 -28.46 11.99
C GLY A 68 1.62 -29.77 11.56
N GLN A 69 2.22 -29.78 10.37
CA GLN A 69 2.79 -30.97 9.76
C GLN A 69 4.23 -31.24 10.20
N ASP A 70 4.90 -30.23 10.74
CA ASP A 70 6.26 -30.36 11.23
C ASP A 70 6.26 -30.89 12.67
N SER A 71 6.84 -32.08 12.85
CA SER A 71 7.04 -32.75 14.15
C SER A 71 7.79 -31.91 15.20
N THR A 72 8.44 -30.82 14.79
CA THR A 72 9.07 -29.86 15.69
C THR A 72 8.07 -29.15 16.62
N TYR A 73 6.81 -28.99 16.21
CA TYR A 73 5.79 -28.23 16.96
C TYR A 73 4.82 -29.12 17.76
N GLY A 74 5.32 -30.27 18.22
CA GLY A 74 4.58 -31.25 19.03
C GLY A 74 4.05 -32.41 18.19
N ASN A 75 3.77 -33.54 18.87
CA ASN A 75 3.40 -34.80 18.22
C ASN A 75 2.12 -34.72 17.36
N ASP A 76 1.24 -33.75 17.62
CA ASP A 76 -0.01 -33.50 16.87
C ASP A 76 -0.14 -32.00 16.44
N GLY A 77 0.96 -31.25 16.34
CA GLY A 77 0.90 -29.82 15.97
C GLY A 77 0.28 -28.92 17.04
N GLN A 78 0.39 -29.29 18.33
CA GLN A 78 -0.19 -28.52 19.44
C GLN A 78 0.42 -27.11 19.56
N PHE A 79 1.65 -26.92 19.07
CA PHE A 79 2.38 -25.65 19.11
C PHE A 79 2.50 -24.96 17.75
N SER A 80 1.70 -25.35 16.76
CA SER A 80 1.76 -24.78 15.40
C SER A 80 1.34 -23.32 15.32
N PHE A 81 0.72 -22.79 16.38
CA PHE A 81 0.48 -21.36 16.52
C PHE A 81 1.77 -20.57 16.82
N ILE A 82 2.86 -21.20 17.27
CA ILE A 82 4.09 -20.48 17.66
C ILE A 82 4.74 -19.81 16.44
N PRO A 83 5.01 -20.50 15.31
CA PRO A 83 5.56 -19.85 14.12
C PRO A 83 4.65 -18.75 13.59
N ALA A 84 3.33 -18.98 13.63
CA ALA A 84 2.35 -18.00 13.21
C ALA A 84 2.39 -16.74 14.08
N LEU A 85 2.39 -16.90 15.40
CA LEU A 85 2.46 -15.79 16.36
C LEU A 85 3.77 -15.00 16.22
N VAL A 86 4.90 -15.71 16.23
CA VAL A 86 6.24 -15.09 16.18
C VAL A 86 6.43 -14.35 14.85
N GLY A 87 6.10 -15.02 13.73
CA GLY A 87 6.17 -14.41 12.41
C GLY A 87 5.28 -13.17 12.34
N PHE A 88 4.00 -13.29 12.67
CA PHE A 88 3.03 -12.20 12.58
C PHE A 88 3.43 -10.98 13.42
N VAL A 89 3.79 -11.17 14.68
CA VAL A 89 4.23 -10.05 15.54
C VAL A 89 5.52 -9.43 15.02
N PHE A 90 6.49 -10.24 14.59
CA PHE A 90 7.74 -9.73 14.06
C PHE A 90 7.54 -8.98 12.73
N GLY A 91 6.63 -9.43 11.88
CA GLY A 91 6.25 -8.75 10.63
C GLY A 91 5.64 -7.38 10.87
N ALA A 92 4.66 -7.29 11.77
CA ALA A 92 4.05 -6.02 12.15
C ALA A 92 5.09 -5.07 12.79
N PHE A 93 5.93 -5.59 13.68
CA PHE A 93 7.00 -4.82 14.31
C PHE A 93 8.06 -4.36 13.31
N PHE A 94 8.39 -5.18 12.31
CA PHE A 94 9.34 -4.83 11.27
C PHE A 94 8.85 -3.65 10.42
N VAL A 95 7.58 -3.62 10.05
CA VAL A 95 7.01 -2.48 9.32
C VAL A 95 6.96 -1.24 10.21
N TYR A 96 6.48 -1.36 11.45
CA TYR A 96 6.52 -0.25 12.41
C TYR A 96 7.94 0.34 12.57
N LEU A 97 8.96 -0.52 12.66
CA LEU A 97 10.34 -0.08 12.75
C LEU A 97 10.82 0.56 11.45
N SER A 98 10.39 0.03 10.29
CA SER A 98 10.69 0.60 8.99
C SER A 98 10.10 2.01 8.87
N ASP A 99 8.86 2.23 9.32
CA ASP A 99 8.22 3.55 9.35
C ASP A 99 8.94 4.50 10.30
N LEU A 100 9.40 4.00 11.46
CA LEU A 100 10.21 4.79 12.40
C LEU A 100 11.55 5.20 11.76
N VAL A 101 12.25 4.26 11.12
CA VAL A 101 13.51 4.52 10.41
C VAL A 101 13.29 5.52 9.29
N ILE A 102 12.26 5.34 8.47
CA ILE A 102 11.92 6.28 7.39
C ILE A 102 11.67 7.67 7.97
N SER A 103 10.88 7.79 9.04
CA SER A 103 10.61 9.07 9.71
C SER A 103 11.87 9.73 10.32
N LEU A 104 12.87 8.94 10.73
CA LEU A 104 14.14 9.45 11.26
C LEU A 104 15.11 9.93 10.18
N TYR A 105 15.17 9.25 9.03
CA TYR A 105 16.11 9.56 7.93
C TYR A 105 15.53 10.48 6.84
N GLU A 106 14.28 10.94 7.00
CA GLU A 106 13.55 11.80 6.06
C GLU A 106 14.29 13.07 5.62
N MET A 107 15.18 13.63 6.46
CA MET A 107 15.88 14.87 6.18
C MET A 107 17.11 14.70 5.25
N ASP A 108 17.72 13.51 5.20
CA ASP A 108 18.92 13.26 4.38
C ASP A 108 18.59 12.60 3.04
N VAL A 109 17.66 11.63 3.03
CA VAL A 109 17.31 10.86 1.81
C VAL A 109 16.57 11.73 0.78
N LEU A 110 15.70 12.64 1.24
CA LEU A 110 14.92 13.53 0.38
C LEU A 110 15.80 14.57 -0.34
N ASN A 111 16.82 15.10 0.34
CA ASN A 111 17.78 16.05 -0.23
C ASN A 111 18.71 15.39 -1.27
N ILE A 112 18.96 14.08 -1.16
CA ILE A 112 19.82 13.32 -2.07
C ILE A 112 19.03 12.82 -3.29
N LEU A 113 17.80 12.33 -3.12
CA LEU A 113 17.04 11.72 -4.21
C LEU A 113 16.41 12.74 -5.17
N ILE A 114 16.06 13.94 -4.71
CA ILE A 114 15.44 14.96 -5.57
C ILE A 114 15.95 16.38 -5.28
N PRO A 115 17.16 16.75 -5.74
CA PRO A 115 17.59 18.15 -5.73
C PRO A 115 16.71 19.06 -6.62
N GLU A 116 15.96 18.49 -7.57
CA GLU A 116 15.07 19.19 -8.51
C GLU A 116 13.64 19.47 -8.00
N ALA A 117 13.22 18.90 -6.86
CA ALA A 117 11.96 19.28 -6.22
C ALA A 117 11.98 20.78 -5.85
N ASN A 118 13.18 21.30 -5.56
CA ASN A 118 13.45 22.72 -5.37
C ASN A 118 13.43 23.55 -6.67
N GLN A 119 13.53 22.94 -7.86
CA GLN A 119 13.52 23.65 -9.14
C GLN A 119 12.14 23.68 -9.83
N CYS A 120 11.22 22.76 -9.55
CA CYS A 120 9.86 22.83 -10.10
C CYS A 120 9.03 24.02 -9.57
N SER A 121 9.44 24.61 -8.43
CA SER A 121 8.86 25.84 -7.88
C SER A 121 9.15 27.10 -8.75
N LYS A 122 10.12 27.06 -9.69
CA LYS A 122 10.53 28.26 -10.45
C LYS A 122 9.78 28.54 -11.76
N LYS A 123 8.79 27.74 -12.16
CA LYS A 123 7.99 28.08 -13.36
C LYS A 123 6.87 29.06 -13.02
N LYS A 124 7.24 30.35 -13.08
CA LYS A 124 6.41 31.55 -12.98
C LYS A 124 5.07 31.37 -13.73
N PHE A 125 3.98 31.08 -13.02
CA PHE A 125 2.63 31.20 -13.58
C PHE A 125 2.18 32.64 -13.39
N LYS A 126 2.03 33.37 -14.49
CA LYS A 126 1.57 34.76 -14.50
C LYS A 126 0.05 34.73 -14.40
N CYS A 127 -0.51 34.88 -13.20
CA CYS A 127 -1.94 35.11 -13.04
C CYS A 127 -2.25 36.58 -13.38
N ASP A 128 -3.03 36.77 -14.43
CA ASP A 128 -3.70 38.04 -14.72
C ASP A 128 -4.74 38.30 -13.62
N SER A 129 -4.67 39.50 -13.05
CA SER A 129 -5.49 39.95 -11.93
C SER A 129 -6.82 40.50 -12.45
N ASP A 130 -7.81 39.67 -12.75
CA ASP A 130 -9.16 40.18 -13.08
C ASP A 130 -10.27 39.12 -12.98
N THR A 131 -10.43 38.41 -11.85
CA THR A 131 -11.74 37.77 -11.54
C THR A 131 -11.92 37.44 -10.04
N GLU A 132 -11.91 38.45 -9.16
CA GLU A 132 -12.52 38.30 -7.83
C GLU A 132 -14.02 38.64 -7.91
N ARG A 133 -14.85 37.60 -7.89
CA ARG A 133 -16.14 37.56 -7.17
C ARG A 133 -16.83 36.25 -7.51
N THR A 134 -17.16 35.48 -6.48
CA THR A 134 -18.48 34.88 -6.17
C THR A 134 -18.25 33.55 -5.44
N TYR A 135 -19.08 33.31 -4.42
CA TYR A 135 -19.18 32.11 -3.57
C TYR A 135 -18.30 32.10 -2.32
N TYR A 136 -18.86 32.57 -1.20
CA TYR A 136 -19.22 31.68 -0.08
C TYR A 136 -20.26 32.39 0.80
N LYS A 137 -21.45 31.78 0.90
CA LYS A 137 -22.44 32.09 1.95
C LYS A 137 -22.97 30.76 2.49
N ASP A 138 -22.94 30.69 3.80
CA ASP A 138 -23.25 29.60 4.72
C ASP A 138 -24.54 28.81 4.48
N ASN A 139 -24.55 27.56 4.95
CA ASN A 139 -25.55 27.20 5.96
C ASN A 139 -25.06 26.10 6.93
N GLN A 140 -25.28 26.37 8.22
CA GLN A 140 -24.94 25.59 9.42
C GLN A 140 -25.90 24.41 9.69
N GLN A 141 -25.44 23.47 10.56
CA GLN A 141 -26.13 22.64 11.58
C GLN A 141 -25.65 21.16 11.50
N SER A 142 -25.30 20.42 12.56
CA SER A 142 -25.32 20.62 14.03
C SER A 142 -24.68 19.40 14.75
N ILE A 143 -23.90 19.65 15.83
CA ILE A 143 -23.77 18.90 17.13
C ILE A 143 -23.22 17.44 17.11
N GLY A 144 -22.20 16.99 17.88
CA GLY A 144 -21.33 17.58 18.90
C GLY A 144 -20.29 16.59 19.50
N ILE A 145 -19.12 17.15 19.89
CA ILE A 145 -18.20 16.86 21.03
C ILE A 145 -17.64 15.42 21.17
N THR A 146 -16.32 15.17 21.02
CA THR A 146 -15.29 15.45 22.05
C THR A 146 -13.97 16.05 21.56
N ASP A 147 -13.48 16.97 22.39
CA ASP A 147 -12.35 17.88 22.27
C ASP A 147 -10.98 17.21 22.42
N GLU A 148 -10.03 17.61 21.55
CA GLU A 148 -8.60 17.86 21.88
C GLU A 148 -7.75 18.37 20.69
N ILE A 149 -8.31 18.54 19.48
CA ILE A 149 -7.54 19.04 18.30
C ILE A 149 -7.91 20.51 17.92
N SER A 150 -8.83 21.14 18.66
CA SER A 150 -9.33 22.50 18.34
C SER A 150 -8.46 23.66 18.86
N ASP A 151 -7.51 23.44 19.77
CA ASP A 151 -6.82 24.54 20.47
C ASP A 151 -5.65 25.20 19.71
N ALA A 152 -5.34 24.70 18.50
CA ALA A 152 -4.38 25.35 17.60
C ALA A 152 -5.04 26.30 16.58
N ARG A 153 -6.35 26.17 16.32
CA ARG A 153 -7.03 26.96 15.26
C ARG A 153 -7.71 28.25 15.75
N GLN A 154 -7.91 28.41 17.06
CA GLN A 154 -8.78 29.47 17.59
C GLN A 154 -8.07 30.67 18.23
N ARG A 155 -6.73 30.74 18.14
CA ARG A 155 -5.95 31.89 18.65
C ARG A 155 -5.72 33.04 17.67
N CYS A 156 -6.18 32.94 16.42
CA CYS A 156 -6.02 34.02 15.43
C CYS A 156 -7.25 34.92 15.21
N TYR A 157 -8.34 34.74 15.97
CA TYR A 157 -9.57 35.52 15.75
C TYR A 157 -9.96 36.34 16.98
N LYS A 158 -9.14 37.35 17.30
CA LYS A 158 -9.50 38.59 18.01
C LYS A 158 -8.27 39.48 18.13
N SER A 159 -7.97 40.23 17.09
CA SER A 159 -7.06 41.38 17.17
C SER A 159 -7.75 42.57 16.51
N THR A 160 -8.03 43.61 17.29
CA THR A 160 -8.65 44.87 16.89
C THR A 160 -7.60 45.90 16.46
N HIS A 161 -6.60 45.49 15.67
CA HIS A 161 -5.60 46.39 15.10
C HIS A 161 -5.81 46.55 13.58
N PRO A 162 -5.54 47.73 13.01
CA PRO A 162 -5.60 47.94 11.55
C PRO A 162 -4.67 46.93 10.85
N PRO A 163 -4.98 46.52 9.60
CA PRO A 163 -4.26 45.45 8.95
C PRO A 163 -2.77 45.83 8.85
N PRO A 164 -1.85 44.93 9.24
CA PRO A 164 -0.44 45.18 9.04
C PRO A 164 -0.14 45.21 7.54
N GLU A 165 0.81 46.06 7.19
CA GLU A 165 1.48 46.12 5.90
C GLU A 165 1.83 44.69 5.44
N TYR A 166 1.39 44.34 4.25
CA TYR A 166 1.45 42.99 3.67
C TYR A 166 2.91 42.58 3.47
N THR A 167 3.45 41.83 4.43
CA THR A 167 4.56 40.92 4.17
C THR A 167 3.97 39.64 3.57
N GLU A 168 4.29 39.36 2.32
CA GLU A 168 4.01 38.07 1.67
C GLU A 168 4.59 36.96 2.56
N ILE A 169 3.72 36.23 3.26
CA ILE A 169 4.13 35.07 4.05
C ILE A 169 4.48 33.96 3.05
N GLU A 170 5.68 33.40 3.22
CA GLU A 170 6.31 32.27 2.51
C GLU A 170 5.52 30.94 2.61
N CYS A 171 4.19 30.97 2.73
CA CYS A 171 3.32 29.81 2.96
C CYS A 171 3.14 28.87 1.76
N ASP A 172 3.55 29.24 0.54
CA ASP A 172 3.29 28.40 -0.65
C ASP A 172 4.38 27.32 -0.86
N ASN A 173 5.63 27.60 -0.49
CA ASN A 173 6.73 26.64 -0.64
C ASN A 173 6.69 25.54 0.43
N ASP A 174 6.39 25.89 1.69
CA ASP A 174 6.30 24.91 2.79
C ASP A 174 5.12 23.94 2.61
N VAL A 175 3.97 24.42 2.10
CA VAL A 175 2.80 23.58 1.83
C VAL A 175 3.07 22.62 0.66
N LYS A 176 3.76 23.06 -0.39
CA LYS A 176 4.17 22.21 -1.53
C LYS A 176 5.22 21.18 -1.13
N ALA A 177 6.23 21.57 -0.34
CA ALA A 177 7.25 20.65 0.16
C ALA A 177 6.63 19.55 1.05
N CYS A 178 5.66 19.91 1.90
CA CYS A 178 4.94 18.97 2.75
C CYS A 178 4.09 17.96 1.93
N SER A 179 3.51 18.41 0.80
CA SER A 179 2.76 17.52 -0.12
C SER A 179 3.65 16.52 -0.85
N TRP A 180 4.85 16.90 -1.29
CA TRP A 180 5.79 16.02 -2.00
C TRP A 180 6.42 14.97 -1.11
N LYS A 181 6.75 15.37 0.12
CA LYS A 181 7.24 14.46 1.16
C LYS A 181 6.25 13.32 1.38
N ARG A 182 4.96 13.63 1.56
CA ARG A 182 3.91 12.61 1.74
C ARG A 182 3.78 11.66 0.54
N ILE A 183 3.90 12.17 -0.68
CA ILE A 183 3.81 11.35 -1.90
C ILE A 183 5.03 10.43 -2.05
N LEU A 184 6.22 10.92 -1.73
CA LEU A 184 7.43 10.09 -1.77
C LEU A 184 7.38 8.97 -0.74
N LEU A 185 6.96 9.28 0.50
CA LEU A 185 6.78 8.28 1.54
C LEU A 185 5.78 7.20 1.12
N LEU A 186 4.67 7.59 0.51
CA LEU A 186 3.69 6.65 -0.03
C LEU A 186 4.29 5.75 -1.11
N ILE A 187 5.06 6.30 -2.05
CA ILE A 187 5.74 5.52 -3.11
C ILE A 187 6.73 4.53 -2.48
N ILE A 188 7.54 4.98 -1.53
CA ILE A 188 8.53 4.14 -0.85
C ILE A 188 7.85 3.04 -0.05
N ALA A 189 6.81 3.38 0.72
CA ALA A 189 6.05 2.42 1.52
C ALA A 189 5.45 1.33 0.63
N ILE A 190 4.75 1.69 -0.46
CA ILE A 190 4.17 0.73 -1.40
C ILE A 190 5.26 -0.11 -2.08
N THR A 191 6.38 0.51 -2.46
CA THR A 191 7.51 -0.24 -3.07
C THR A 191 8.10 -1.25 -2.10
N VAL A 192 8.28 -0.88 -0.83
CA VAL A 192 8.75 -1.81 0.21
C VAL A 192 7.73 -2.92 0.46
N HIS A 193 6.43 -2.62 0.35
CA HIS A 193 5.35 -3.59 0.50
C HIS A 193 5.34 -4.67 -0.59
N ASN A 194 5.67 -4.28 -1.81
CA ASN A 194 5.74 -5.17 -2.97
C ASN A 194 6.88 -6.20 -2.88
N ILE A 195 7.87 -5.98 -2.01
CA ILE A 195 8.97 -6.95 -1.80
C ILE A 195 8.45 -8.23 -1.10
N PRO A 196 7.80 -8.18 0.07
CA PRO A 196 7.12 -9.33 0.68
C PRO A 196 6.15 -10.04 -0.26
N GLU A 197 5.39 -9.32 -1.08
CA GLU A 197 4.45 -9.93 -2.03
C GLU A 197 5.16 -10.75 -3.11
N GLY A 198 6.17 -10.16 -3.75
CA GLY A 198 6.99 -10.87 -4.73
C GLY A 198 7.65 -12.11 -4.11
N LEU A 199 8.24 -11.97 -2.92
CA LEU A 199 8.81 -13.08 -2.16
C LEU A 199 7.77 -14.16 -1.89
N ALA A 200 6.56 -13.81 -1.45
CA ALA A 200 5.49 -14.77 -1.16
C ALA A 200 5.10 -15.58 -2.40
N VAL A 201 4.96 -14.93 -3.58
CA VAL A 201 4.72 -15.64 -4.85
C VAL A 201 5.86 -16.59 -5.20
N GLY A 202 7.11 -16.13 -5.06
CA GLY A 202 8.30 -16.94 -5.32
C GLY A 202 8.40 -18.16 -4.42
N ILE A 203 8.18 -17.95 -3.13
CA ILE A 203 8.19 -18.99 -2.10
C ILE A 203 7.06 -20.00 -2.34
N ALA A 204 5.84 -19.54 -2.64
CA ALA A 204 4.69 -20.42 -2.85
C ALA A 204 4.90 -21.34 -4.06
N PHE A 205 5.40 -20.83 -5.18
CA PHE A 205 5.71 -21.68 -6.35
C PHE A 205 6.94 -22.57 -6.14
N GLY A 206 7.93 -22.13 -5.35
CA GLY A 206 9.08 -22.95 -4.99
C GLY A 206 8.74 -24.09 -4.02
N ALA A 207 7.73 -23.89 -3.17
CA ALA A 207 7.30 -24.86 -2.16
C ALA A 207 6.27 -25.87 -2.69
N VAL A 208 5.79 -25.76 -3.93
CA VAL A 208 4.83 -26.69 -4.53
C VAL A 208 5.30 -28.14 -4.32
N ASP A 209 4.37 -29.00 -3.90
CA ASP A 209 4.58 -30.41 -3.56
C ASP A 209 5.45 -30.67 -2.32
N SER A 210 5.85 -29.63 -1.57
CA SER A 210 6.55 -29.81 -0.28
C SER A 210 5.61 -30.17 0.88
N SER A 211 4.30 -30.01 0.70
CA SER A 211 3.25 -30.27 1.69
C SER A 211 1.91 -30.53 0.97
N PRO A 212 0.95 -31.28 1.56
CA PRO A 212 -0.41 -31.44 1.02
C PRO A 212 -1.13 -30.12 0.69
N SER A 213 -0.77 -29.05 1.39
CA SER A 213 -1.42 -27.74 1.33
C SER A 213 -0.69 -26.77 0.38
N SER A 214 0.59 -27.03 0.11
CA SER A 214 1.38 -26.26 -0.85
C SER A 214 1.20 -26.84 -2.26
N THR A 215 0.01 -26.64 -2.80
CA THR A 215 -0.34 -27.11 -4.14
C THR A 215 -0.07 -26.04 -5.18
N PHE A 216 0.03 -26.44 -6.44
CA PHE A 216 0.05 -25.51 -7.57
C PHE A 216 -1.16 -24.56 -7.56
N ASN A 217 -2.34 -25.05 -7.18
CA ASN A 217 -3.56 -24.23 -7.11
C ASN A 217 -3.46 -23.18 -6.00
N SER A 218 -2.97 -23.56 -4.82
CA SER A 218 -2.74 -22.63 -3.70
C SER A 218 -1.76 -21.52 -4.09
N ALA A 219 -0.59 -21.88 -4.64
CA ALA A 219 0.38 -20.90 -5.12
C ALA A 219 -0.19 -20.00 -6.23
N ARG A 220 -1.02 -20.57 -7.11
CA ARG A 220 -1.69 -19.80 -8.17
C ARG A 220 -2.71 -18.80 -7.59
N ASN A 221 -3.52 -19.23 -6.65
CA ASN A 221 -4.57 -18.40 -6.06
C ASN A 221 -3.96 -17.27 -5.24
N LEU A 222 -2.87 -17.53 -4.50
CA LEU A 222 -2.10 -16.49 -3.81
C LEU A 222 -1.65 -15.38 -4.77
N ALA A 223 -1.01 -15.75 -5.88
CA ALA A 223 -0.55 -14.77 -6.87
C ALA A 223 -1.71 -14.09 -7.64
N MET A 224 -2.86 -14.75 -7.81
CA MET A 224 -4.07 -14.09 -8.33
C MET A 224 -4.60 -13.05 -7.34
N GLY A 225 -4.66 -13.40 -6.05
CA GLY A 225 -5.09 -12.51 -4.98
C GLY A 225 -4.24 -11.25 -4.87
N ILE A 226 -2.92 -11.44 -4.81
CA ILE A 226 -1.93 -10.33 -4.85
C ILE A 226 -2.14 -9.47 -6.09
N GLY A 227 -2.24 -10.06 -7.28
CA GLY A 227 -2.43 -9.26 -8.50
C GLY A 227 -3.69 -8.39 -8.45
N ILE A 228 -4.78 -8.88 -7.88
CA ILE A 228 -6.06 -8.17 -7.83
C ILE A 228 -6.01 -6.93 -6.92
N GLN A 229 -5.27 -6.95 -5.80
CA GLN A 229 -5.03 -5.75 -4.99
C GLN A 229 -3.98 -4.81 -5.59
N ASN A 230 -3.02 -5.35 -6.34
CA ASN A 230 -1.95 -4.54 -6.93
C ASN A 230 -2.49 -3.60 -8.02
N PHE A 231 -3.62 -3.94 -8.65
CA PHE A 231 -4.33 -3.03 -9.55
C PHE A 231 -4.75 -1.72 -8.86
N PRO A 232 -5.54 -1.74 -7.76
CA PRO A 232 -5.79 -0.55 -6.95
C PRO A 232 -4.53 0.19 -6.47
N GLU A 233 -3.44 -0.51 -6.16
CA GLU A 233 -2.21 0.10 -5.66
C GLU A 233 -1.45 0.89 -6.72
N GLY A 234 -1.39 0.38 -7.96
CA GLY A 234 -0.80 1.13 -9.07
C GLY A 234 -1.49 2.48 -9.32
N LEU A 235 -2.81 2.51 -9.11
CA LEU A 235 -3.60 3.73 -9.09
C LEU A 235 -3.26 4.62 -7.87
N ALA A 236 -3.16 4.02 -6.68
CA ALA A 236 -2.87 4.72 -5.44
C ALA A 236 -1.54 5.47 -5.45
N VAL A 237 -0.53 4.97 -6.19
CA VAL A 237 0.74 5.67 -6.40
C VAL A 237 0.61 6.78 -7.44
N SER A 238 -0.06 6.50 -8.56
CA SER A 238 -0.09 7.38 -9.72
C SER A 238 -0.99 8.61 -9.53
N LEU A 239 -2.12 8.45 -8.84
CA LEU A 239 -3.12 9.50 -8.65
C LEU A 239 -2.58 10.67 -7.80
N PRO A 240 -1.96 10.47 -6.63
CA PRO A 240 -1.36 11.54 -5.84
C PRO A 240 -0.23 12.27 -6.57
N LEU A 241 0.62 11.54 -7.30
CA LEU A 241 1.67 12.14 -8.14
C LEU A 241 1.08 13.08 -9.19
N GLN A 242 0.04 12.63 -9.89
CA GLN A 242 -0.61 13.47 -10.90
C GLN A 242 -1.32 14.67 -10.25
N ALA A 243 -1.96 14.48 -9.09
CA ALA A 243 -2.61 15.55 -8.34
C ALA A 243 -1.62 16.61 -7.83
N ALA A 244 -0.37 16.22 -7.55
CA ALA A 244 0.74 17.13 -7.22
C ALA A 244 1.35 17.84 -8.45
N GLY A 245 0.80 17.63 -9.65
CA GLY A 245 1.20 18.32 -10.87
C GLY A 245 2.16 17.54 -11.76
N CYS A 246 2.48 16.28 -11.47
CA CYS A 246 3.22 15.44 -12.41
C CYS A 246 2.42 15.22 -13.70
N SER A 247 3.14 15.12 -14.82
CA SER A 247 2.50 14.70 -16.07
C SER A 247 1.97 13.27 -15.94
N LYS A 248 0.87 12.97 -16.64
CA LYS A 248 0.26 11.63 -16.75
C LYS A 248 1.30 10.52 -16.94
N TRP A 249 2.25 10.75 -17.84
CA TRP A 249 3.32 9.80 -18.15
C TRP A 249 4.32 9.61 -17.00
N LYS A 250 4.71 10.68 -16.30
CA LYS A 250 5.60 10.57 -15.14
C LYS A 250 4.90 9.79 -14.03
N SER A 251 3.66 10.14 -13.72
CA SER A 251 2.87 9.43 -12.70
C SER A 251 2.72 7.95 -13.02
N PHE A 252 2.40 7.61 -14.27
CA PHE A 252 2.35 6.23 -14.73
C PHE A 252 3.66 5.47 -14.51
N TRP A 253 4.79 6.07 -14.91
CA TRP A 253 6.10 5.46 -14.78
C TRP A 253 6.45 5.15 -13.33
N TYR A 254 6.27 6.11 -12.42
CA TYR A 254 6.49 5.87 -10.99
C TYR A 254 5.52 4.83 -10.42
N GLY A 255 4.26 4.84 -10.82
CA GLY A 255 3.27 3.87 -10.35
C GLY A 255 3.50 2.43 -10.79
N GLN A 256 4.07 2.20 -11.97
CA GLN A 256 4.44 0.83 -12.39
C GLN A 256 5.83 0.42 -11.89
N LEU A 257 6.73 1.39 -11.68
CA LEU A 257 8.08 1.11 -11.14
C LEU A 257 8.01 0.66 -9.69
N SER A 258 7.04 1.13 -8.90
CA SER A 258 6.85 0.69 -7.52
C SER A 258 6.53 -0.80 -7.42
N GLY A 259 5.89 -1.41 -8.42
CA GLY A 259 5.62 -2.86 -8.49
C GLY A 259 6.73 -3.68 -9.15
N MET A 260 7.71 -3.06 -9.80
CA MET A 260 8.76 -3.79 -10.54
C MET A 260 9.73 -4.54 -9.61
N VAL A 261 9.65 -4.31 -8.30
CA VAL A 261 10.39 -5.08 -7.30
C VAL A 261 9.83 -6.50 -7.12
N GLU A 262 8.56 -6.76 -7.46
CA GLU A 262 7.93 -8.07 -7.24
C GLU A 262 8.59 -9.20 -8.04
N PRO A 263 8.89 -9.06 -9.36
CA PRO A 263 9.59 -10.10 -10.12
C PRO A 263 10.99 -10.41 -9.59
N ILE A 264 11.70 -9.37 -9.15
CA ILE A 264 13.04 -9.51 -8.58
C ILE A 264 12.94 -10.26 -7.24
N ALA A 265 12.04 -9.82 -6.37
CA ALA A 265 11.78 -10.41 -5.07
C ALA A 265 11.31 -11.87 -5.19
N GLY A 266 10.44 -12.20 -6.15
CA GLY A 266 9.99 -13.57 -6.35
C GLY A 266 11.08 -14.51 -6.84
N LEU A 267 11.97 -14.05 -7.74
CA LEU A 267 13.15 -14.82 -8.11
C LEU A 267 14.05 -15.08 -6.89
N VAL A 268 14.26 -14.08 -6.03
CA VAL A 268 14.98 -14.29 -4.77
C VAL A 268 14.25 -15.33 -3.89
N GLY A 269 12.92 -15.22 -3.76
CA GLY A 269 12.10 -16.10 -2.94
C GLY A 269 12.18 -17.58 -3.35
N ILE A 270 12.14 -17.88 -4.65
CA ILE A 270 12.22 -19.26 -5.13
C ILE A 270 13.61 -19.89 -4.90
N PHE A 271 14.70 -19.13 -5.06
CA PHE A 271 16.04 -19.65 -4.76
C PHE A 271 16.26 -19.81 -3.26
N ALA A 272 15.60 -18.98 -2.46
CA ALA A 272 15.70 -19.01 -1.01
C ALA A 272 14.92 -20.19 -0.38
N VAL A 273 13.88 -20.71 -1.05
CA VAL A 273 13.07 -21.85 -0.57
C VAL A 273 13.91 -23.07 -0.16
N SER A 274 14.98 -23.39 -0.91
CA SER A 274 15.84 -24.54 -0.61
C SER A 274 16.57 -24.44 0.73
N PHE A 275 16.76 -23.23 1.25
CA PHE A 275 17.37 -22.95 2.55
C PHE A 275 16.35 -22.62 3.64
N ILE A 276 15.10 -22.32 3.26
CA ILE A 276 14.08 -21.70 4.12
C ILE A 276 12.94 -22.66 4.48
N LYS A 277 12.88 -23.90 3.98
CA LYS A 277 11.78 -24.84 4.30
C LYS A 277 11.37 -24.89 5.80
N PRO A 278 12.30 -24.97 6.78
CA PRO A 278 11.93 -24.92 8.20
C PRO A 278 11.42 -23.55 8.68
N LEU A 279 11.82 -22.48 8.00
CA LEU A 279 11.47 -21.10 8.30
C LEU A 279 10.20 -20.63 7.54
N LEU A 280 9.67 -21.47 6.65
CA LEU A 280 8.53 -21.14 5.79
C LEU A 280 7.27 -20.71 6.57
N PRO A 281 6.85 -21.39 7.65
CA PRO A 281 5.72 -20.94 8.47
C PRO A 281 5.92 -19.55 9.06
N TYR A 282 7.13 -19.25 9.52
CA TYR A 282 7.47 -17.93 10.07
C TYR A 282 7.43 -16.85 9.00
N ALA A 283 7.94 -17.15 7.80
CA ALA A 283 7.99 -16.20 6.69
C ALA A 283 6.59 -15.82 6.18
N LEU A 284 5.70 -16.80 6.04
CA LEU A 284 4.31 -16.54 5.64
C LEU A 284 3.55 -15.73 6.71
N ALA A 285 3.72 -16.09 7.99
CA ALA A 285 3.10 -15.34 9.07
C ALA A 285 3.69 -13.93 9.23
N PHE A 286 5.00 -13.76 9.00
CA PHE A 286 5.66 -12.46 8.90
C PHE A 286 5.04 -11.59 7.81
N ALA A 287 4.85 -12.12 6.62
CA ALA A 287 4.18 -11.41 5.53
C ALA A 287 2.74 -11.00 5.93
N ALA A 288 1.97 -11.89 6.57
CA ALA A 288 0.63 -11.58 7.06
C ALA A 288 0.61 -10.44 8.09
N GLY A 289 1.53 -10.47 9.06
CA GLY A 289 1.63 -9.43 10.09
C GLY A 289 2.03 -8.07 9.53
N ALA A 290 3.00 -8.06 8.61
CA ALA A 290 3.40 -6.86 7.88
C ALA A 290 2.24 -6.28 7.06
N MET A 291 1.51 -7.13 6.34
CA MET A 291 0.34 -6.74 5.53
C MET A 291 -0.78 -6.12 6.37
N ILE A 292 -1.15 -6.75 7.49
CA ILE A 292 -2.16 -6.20 8.40
C ILE A 292 -1.74 -4.85 9.00
N TYR A 293 -0.46 -4.70 9.39
CA TYR A 293 0.03 -3.43 9.94
C TYR A 293 -0.14 -2.29 8.92
N VAL A 294 0.30 -2.48 7.68
CA VAL A 294 0.17 -1.47 6.59
C VAL A 294 -1.29 -1.13 6.31
N VAL A 295 -2.17 -2.14 6.25
CA VAL A 295 -3.60 -1.88 6.01
C VAL A 295 -4.20 -1.00 7.10
N VAL A 296 -3.90 -1.31 8.36
CA VAL A 296 -4.47 -0.61 9.51
C VAL A 296 -3.85 0.78 9.67
N ASN A 297 -2.53 0.91 9.50
CA ASN A 297 -1.81 2.16 9.73
C ASN A 297 -1.92 3.15 8.56
N ASP A 298 -1.94 2.65 7.32
CA ASP A 298 -1.81 3.50 6.13
C ASP A 298 -3.06 3.48 5.26
N ILE A 299 -3.46 2.31 4.75
CA ILE A 299 -4.45 2.22 3.66
C ILE A 299 -5.86 2.59 4.14
N ILE A 300 -6.29 2.05 5.29
CA ILE A 300 -7.61 2.37 5.85
C ILE A 300 -7.69 3.86 6.21
N PRO A 301 -6.76 4.46 6.97
CA PRO A 301 -6.80 5.89 7.25
C PRO A 301 -6.77 6.76 6.00
N GLU A 302 -5.93 6.45 5.01
CA GLU A 302 -5.85 7.24 3.77
C GLU A 302 -7.14 7.18 2.96
N SER A 303 -7.77 6.00 2.85
CA SER A 303 -9.06 5.83 2.16
C SER A 303 -10.22 6.60 2.81
N ASN A 304 -10.10 6.92 4.10
CA ASN A 304 -11.11 7.68 4.87
C ASN A 304 -10.81 9.18 4.97
N SER A 305 -9.63 9.64 4.53
CA SER A 305 -9.13 11.00 4.74
C SER A 305 -9.95 12.11 4.05
N SER A 306 -10.70 11.77 3.00
CA SER A 306 -11.34 12.74 2.10
C SER A 306 -12.88 12.75 2.14
N GLY A 307 -13.47 12.28 3.24
CA GLY A 307 -14.92 12.31 3.47
C GLY A 307 -15.72 11.25 2.71
N ASN A 308 -15.07 10.37 1.94
CA ASN A 308 -15.71 9.25 1.23
C ASN A 308 -15.68 7.94 2.03
N GLY A 309 -15.54 8.00 3.36
CA GLY A 309 -15.30 6.80 4.19
C GLY A 309 -16.33 5.69 4.02
N LYS A 310 -17.62 6.02 3.88
CA LYS A 310 -18.67 5.01 3.60
C LYS A 310 -18.44 4.25 2.29
N LEU A 311 -17.99 4.94 1.24
CA LEU A 311 -17.66 4.30 -0.03
C LEU A 311 -16.44 3.39 0.13
N ALA A 312 -15.38 3.89 0.77
CA ALA A 312 -14.17 3.12 1.05
C ALA A 312 -14.47 1.85 1.86
N SER A 313 -15.32 1.94 2.91
CA SER A 313 -15.73 0.77 3.70
C SER A 313 -16.49 -0.27 2.87
N TRP A 314 -17.45 0.15 2.02
CA TRP A 314 -18.16 -0.80 1.16
C TRP A 314 -17.23 -1.43 0.12
N CYS A 315 -16.33 -0.65 -0.48
CA CYS A 315 -15.30 -1.17 -1.37
C CYS A 315 -14.39 -2.17 -0.65
N CYS A 316 -14.03 -1.93 0.61
CA CYS A 316 -13.29 -2.87 1.46
C CYS A 316 -14.04 -4.19 1.66
N ILE A 317 -15.33 -4.15 2.00
CA ILE A 317 -16.13 -5.38 2.09
C ILE A 317 -16.18 -6.13 0.75
N VAL A 318 -16.34 -5.41 -0.36
CA VAL A 318 -16.32 -6.02 -1.70
C VAL A 318 -14.98 -6.68 -1.98
N GLY A 319 -13.85 -5.99 -1.71
CA GLY A 319 -12.51 -6.54 -1.88
C GLY A 319 -12.27 -7.78 -1.04
N PHE A 320 -12.69 -7.76 0.23
CA PHE A 320 -12.61 -8.89 1.13
C PHE A 320 -13.41 -10.09 0.60
N VAL A 321 -14.66 -9.88 0.17
CA VAL A 321 -15.52 -10.95 -0.36
C VAL A 321 -14.95 -11.52 -1.65
N VAL A 322 -14.43 -10.69 -2.55
CA VAL A 322 -13.78 -11.13 -3.79
C VAL A 322 -12.59 -12.02 -3.44
N MET A 323 -11.69 -11.57 -2.57
CA MET A 323 -10.49 -12.33 -2.22
C MET A 323 -10.83 -13.64 -1.49
N MET A 324 -11.73 -13.60 -0.51
CA MET A 324 -12.22 -14.81 0.17
C MET A 324 -12.84 -15.80 -0.82
N SER A 325 -13.62 -15.31 -1.79
CA SER A 325 -14.24 -16.18 -2.80
C SER A 325 -13.21 -16.79 -3.76
N LEU A 326 -12.13 -16.07 -4.06
CA LEU A 326 -11.04 -16.60 -4.88
C LEU A 326 -10.24 -17.66 -4.13
N ASP A 327 -9.92 -17.42 -2.87
CA ASP A 327 -9.14 -18.36 -2.07
C ASP A 327 -9.95 -19.63 -1.74
N VAL A 328 -11.18 -19.45 -1.22
CA VAL A 328 -12.05 -20.58 -0.82
C VAL A 328 -12.71 -21.26 -2.02
N GLY A 329 -13.08 -20.50 -3.06
CA GLY A 329 -13.85 -21.01 -4.21
C GLY A 329 -12.98 -21.61 -5.32
N LEU A 330 -11.71 -21.23 -5.43
CA LEU A 330 -10.76 -21.77 -6.41
C LEU A 330 -9.65 -22.63 -5.78
N GLY A 331 -9.64 -22.76 -4.45
CA GLY A 331 -8.69 -23.53 -3.64
C GLY A 331 -8.95 -25.02 -3.66
#